data_AF-A0A8S0YH80-F1
#
_entry.id   AF-A0A8S0YH80-F1
#
_cell.length_a   1.000
_cell.length_b   1.000
_cell.length_c   1.000
_cell.angle_alpha   90.00
_cell.angle_beta   90.00
_cell.angle_gamma   90.00
#
_symmetry.space_group_name_H-M   'P 1'
#
loop_
_entity.id
_entity.type
_entity.pdbx_description
1 polymer ?
#
loop_
_entity_poly.entity_id
_entity_poly.type
_entity_poly.pdbx_seq_one_letter_code
_entity_poly.pdbx_strand_id
1 'polypeptide(L)' 'MSNVKNYAEQGGDKWVVKGILEITDGGEIKIDGTQFTRAESQSDSTAADITGLKDDFNALLTKLKNAGLMS' A
#
# COMPACT_ATOMS: atom_id res chain seq x y z
N MET A 1 -20.21 10.17 28.65
CA MET A 1 -19.43 9.10 27.99
C MET A 1 -18.84 9.64 26.70
N SER A 2 -17.55 9.40 26.44
CA SER A 2 -16.91 9.84 25.18
C SER A 2 -17.04 8.72 24.15
N ASN A 3 -17.81 8.96 23.07
CA ASN A 3 -18.03 7.99 21.99
C ASN A 3 -16.91 8.08 20.93
N VAL A 4 -15.66 8.00 21.38
CA VAL A 4 -14.51 8.10 20.48
C VAL A 4 -14.31 6.76 19.79
N LYS A 5 -14.73 6.66 18.53
CA LYS A 5 -14.56 5.45 17.71
C LYS A 5 -13.10 5.21 17.34
N ASN A 6 -12.35 6.28 17.05
CA ASN A 6 -10.95 6.22 16.61
C ASN A 6 -10.07 6.92 17.63
N TYR A 7 -8.98 6.28 18.08
CA TYR A 7 -8.15 6.81 19.16
C TYR A 7 -6.68 6.41 19.01
N ALA A 8 -5.79 7.22 19.58
CA ALA A 8 -4.42 6.81 19.90
C ALA A 8 -4.43 5.99 21.20
N GLU A 9 -3.70 4.89 21.25
CA GLU A 9 -3.43 4.20 22.52
C GLU A 9 -2.53 5.07 23.40
N GLN A 10 -2.67 4.92 24.73
CA GLN A 10 -1.83 5.67 25.67
C GLN A 10 -0.35 5.34 25.41
N GLY A 11 0.48 6.37 25.29
CA GLY A 11 1.88 6.23 24.87
C GLY A 11 2.12 6.62 23.41
N GLY A 12 1.08 6.67 22.57
CA GLY A 12 1.16 7.20 21.21
C GLY A 12 1.67 6.24 20.14
N ASP A 13 2.04 5.01 20.51
CA ASP A 13 2.62 4.01 19.58
C ASP A 13 1.64 3.51 18.51
N LYS A 14 0.34 3.61 18.77
CA LYS A 14 -0.69 3.02 17.91
C LYS A 14 -1.91 3.91 17.75
N TRP A 15 -2.35 4.05 16.50
CA TRP A 15 -3.64 4.64 16.14
C TRP A 15 -4.63 3.55 15.75
N VAL A 16 -5.81 3.55 16.36
CA VAL A 16 -6.89 2.60 16.08
C VAL A 16 -8.02 3.33 15.35
N VAL A 17 -8.38 2.83 14.17
CA VAL A 17 -9.56 3.28 13.41
C VAL A 17 -10.63 2.20 13.47
N LYS A 18 -11.74 2.45 14.17
CA LYS A 18 -12.92 1.58 14.19
C LYS A 18 -14.01 2.02 13.21
N GLY A 19 -13.81 3.15 12.54
CA GLY A 19 -14.63 3.64 11.43
C GLY A 19 -13.91 3.54 10.08
N ILE A 20 -14.14 4.52 9.21
CA ILE A 20 -13.44 4.68 7.94
C ILE A 20 -12.34 5.73 8.12
N LEU A 21 -11.15 5.46 7.57
CA LEU A 21 -10.12 6.48 7.34
C LEU A 21 -10.19 6.86 5.86
N GLU A 22 -10.77 8.02 5.57
CA GLU A 22 -10.82 8.59 4.23
C GLU A 22 -9.68 9.61 4.07
N ILE A 23 -8.95 9.52 2.96
CA ILE A 23 -7.86 10.44 2.61
C ILE A 23 -8.30 11.20 1.36
N THR A 24 -8.57 12.49 1.46
CA THR A 24 -9.02 13.37 0.37
C THR A 24 -7.99 14.45 0.05
N ASP A 25 -8.21 15.21 -1.03
CA ASP A 25 -7.56 16.50 -1.32
C ASP A 25 -6.02 16.51 -1.19
N GLY A 26 -5.35 15.59 -1.88
CA GLY A 26 -3.88 15.52 -1.88
C GLY A 26 -3.27 14.96 -0.58
N GLY A 27 -4.09 14.41 0.32
CA GLY A 27 -3.61 13.63 1.45
C GLY A 27 -2.84 12.38 1.01
N GLU A 28 -1.82 12.01 1.77
CA GLU A 28 -0.94 10.88 1.46
C GLU A 28 -0.73 10.02 2.71
N ILE A 29 -0.65 8.70 2.52
CA ILE A 29 -0.09 7.78 3.50
C ILE A 29 1.38 7.56 3.12
N LYS A 30 2.31 7.67 4.07
CA LYS A 30 3.73 7.42 3.84
C LYS A 30 4.27 6.42 4.85
N ILE A 31 5.14 5.52 4.39
CA ILE A 31 5.92 4.59 5.22
C ILE A 31 7.39 4.96 5.01
N ASP A 32 8.05 5.42 6.08
CA ASP A 32 9.45 5.88 6.04
C ASP A 32 9.75 6.88 4.90
N GLY A 33 8.83 7.82 4.68
CA GLY A 33 8.94 8.84 3.64
C GLY A 33 8.50 8.40 2.23
N THR A 34 8.24 7.11 2.03
CA THR A 34 7.76 6.57 0.75
C THR A 34 6.24 6.59 0.71
N GLN A 35 5.65 7.14 -0.37
CA GLN A 35 4.21 7.17 -0.54
C GLN A 35 3.64 5.76 -0.69
N PHE A 36 2.67 5.43 0.16
CA PHE A 36 1.92 4.20 0.11
C PHE A 36 0.63 4.44 -0.69
N THR A 37 0.51 3.73 -1.81
CA THR A 37 -0.67 3.79 -2.67
C THR A 37 -1.12 2.37 -3.01
N ARG A 38 -2.30 2.25 -3.63
CA ARG A 38 -2.75 0.96 -4.14
C ARG A 38 -1.88 0.57 -5.33
N ALA A 39 -1.26 -0.61 -5.27
CA ALA A 39 -0.54 -1.14 -6.42
C ALA A 39 -1.44 -1.34 -7.62
N GLU A 40 -0.92 -1.01 -8.80
CA GLU A 40 -1.55 -1.33 -10.07
C GLU A 40 -1.69 -2.86 -10.23
N SER A 41 -2.80 -3.29 -10.81
CA SER A 41 -3.01 -4.71 -11.10
C SER A 41 -1.96 -5.22 -12.08
N GLN A 42 -1.46 -6.42 -11.83
CA GLN A 42 -0.68 -7.17 -12.80
C GLN A 42 -1.59 -8.08 -13.61
N SER A 43 -1.46 -8.04 -14.93
CA SER A 43 -2.18 -8.95 -15.82
C SER A 43 -1.64 -10.37 -15.67
N ASP A 44 -2.48 -11.36 -15.97
CA ASP A 44 -2.05 -12.76 -15.98
C ASP A 44 -0.86 -12.96 -16.94
N SER A 45 0.13 -13.73 -16.50
CA SER A 45 1.30 -14.05 -17.33
C SER A 45 0.90 -14.93 -18.51
N THR A 46 1.39 -14.57 -19.70
CA THR A 46 1.23 -15.35 -20.94
C THR A 46 2.56 -15.89 -21.45
N ALA A 47 3.58 -15.88 -20.60
CA ALA A 47 4.94 -16.28 -20.95
C ALA A 47 5.01 -17.75 -21.41
N ALA A 48 5.64 -17.98 -22.56
CA ALA A 48 5.91 -19.33 -23.08
C ALA A 48 7.30 -19.86 -22.68
N ASP A 49 8.14 -19.00 -22.10
CA ASP A 49 9.50 -19.34 -21.69
C ASP A 49 9.92 -18.57 -20.42
N ILE A 50 11.13 -18.89 -19.94
CA ILE A 50 11.70 -18.29 -18.72
C ILE A 50 11.94 -16.79 -18.90
N THR A 51 12.28 -16.34 -20.12
CA THR A 51 12.56 -14.94 -20.39
C THR A 51 11.28 -14.11 -20.22
N GLY A 52 10.17 -14.55 -20.80
CA GLY A 52 8.86 -13.90 -20.63
C GLY A 52 8.40 -13.92 -19.18
N LEU A 53 8.60 -15.04 -18.47
CA LEU A 53 8.20 -15.15 -17.05
C LEU A 53 9.00 -14.17 -16.19
N LYS A 54 10.30 -14.04 -16.45
CA LYS A 54 11.16 -13.08 -15.76
C LYS A 54 10.67 -11.65 -15.99
N ASP A 55 10.24 -11.32 -17.20
CA ASP A 55 9.80 -9.97 -17.54
C ASP A 55 8.45 -9.64 -16.89
N ASP A 56 7.48 -10.57 -16.94
CA ASP A 56 6.21 -10.46 -16.22
C ASP A 56 6.40 -10.33 -14.70
N PHE A 57 7.35 -11.07 -14.13
CA PHE A 57 7.68 -10.99 -12.71
C PHE A 57 8.29 -9.63 -12.35
N ASN A 58 9.24 -9.13 -13.14
CA ASN A 58 9.86 -7.82 -12.87
C ASN A 58 8.87 -6.66 -13.04
N ALA A 59 7.90 -6.79 -13.95
CA ALA A 59 6.80 -5.83 -14.07
C ALA A 59 5.94 -5.79 -12.78
N LEU A 60 5.62 -6.95 -12.19
CA LEU A 60 4.95 -7.00 -10.89
C LEU A 60 5.79 -6.33 -9.79
N LEU A 61 7.08 -6.66 -9.69
CA LEU A 61 7.98 -6.06 -8.69
C LEU A 61 8.02 -4.54 -8.81
N THR A 62 8.06 -4.03 -10.04
CA THR A 62 8.06 -2.59 -10.31
C THR A 62 6.77 -1.94 -9.80
N LYS A 63 5.61 -2.56 -10.06
CA LYS A 63 4.31 -2.07 -9.56
C LYS A 63 4.26 -2.04 -8.04
N LEU A 64 4.81 -3.06 -7.37
CA LEU A 64 4.87 -3.12 -5.91
C LEU A 64 5.80 -2.05 -5.31
N LYS A 65 6.97 -1.82 -5.93
CA LYS A 65 7.90 -0.76 -5.51
C LYS A 65 7.29 0.63 -5.69
N ASN A 66 6.66 0.90 -6.84
CA ASN A 66 6.00 2.17 -7.11
C ASN A 66 4.84 2.46 -6.14
N ALA A 67 4.17 1.40 -5.66
CA ALA A 67 3.11 1.51 -4.66
C ALA A 67 3.61 1.72 -3.22
N GLY A 68 4.93 1.71 -3.00
CA GLY A 68 5.53 1.79 -1.67
C GLY A 68 5.34 0.52 -0.83
N LEU A 69 5.06 -0.62 -1.47
CA LEU A 69 4.85 -1.92 -0.80
C LEU A 69 6.15 -2.73 -0.65
N MET A 70 7.20 -2.38 -1.40
CA MET A 70 8.45 -3.12 -1.46
C MET A 70 9.62 -2.15 -1.69
N SER A 71 10.77 -2.39 -1.04
CA SER A 71 12.03 -1.69 -1.27
C SER A 71 12.92 -2.40 -2.28
#